data_AF-A0A1Y4IZE9-F1
#
_entry.id   AF-A0A1Y4IZE9-F1
#
_cell.length_a   1.000
_cell.length_b   1.000
_cell.length_c   1.000
_cell.angle_alpha   90.00
_cell.angle_beta   90.00
_cell.angle_gamma   90.00
#
_symmetry.space_group_name_H-M   'P 1'
#
loop_
_entity.id
_entity.type
_entity.pdbx_description
1 polymer ?
#
loop_
_entity_poly.entity_id
_entity_poly.type
_entity_poly.pdbx_seq_one_letter_code
_entity_poly.pdbx_strand_id
1 'polypeptide(L)'
;MFRDLKVNEQDGKVYLTLYNRDGSPALRDVSVGVSSEVTQPGDNWTAAAANLLLRLDEEDQPQLALTPQDIGAAAAENGVSLYVHQKSGTVHTLTGSGDNLRFVATADFAAGDTIQVNGQACTAATAAGDALWNGFFRSGAVVVCYRTGNRLTFNGGGLPAAEAAKLAPENLKTGVSITANGKTVTGSFTADGNVTAGQMLAGAVGYAKGEKVTGSIPSRGAAAYRPGTADQTIAAGQYLSGAQTIQGDANLRADNIRQGVSIFGVAGNLVPRIPVAYAACSRVLGLLPGSTGDYRRPTRASGYADPAYGSLSGLGYFQDNQSGTRQVVWQCARTGRYLVELFGDGEISARGEMQISVGQTITLTIP
;
A
#
# COMPACT_ATOMS: atom_id res chain seq x y z
N MET A 1 -51.64 -38.98 22.49
CA MET A 1 -50.72 -40.13 22.40
C MET A 1 -51.34 -41.10 21.39
N PHE A 2 -50.90 -41.05 20.14
CA PHE A 2 -51.42 -41.88 19.04
C PHE A 2 -51.10 -43.34 19.35
N ARG A 3 -52.11 -44.24 19.34
CA ARG A 3 -51.97 -45.55 19.97
C ARG A 3 -51.85 -46.74 19.04
N ASP A 4 -52.11 -46.62 17.74
CA ASP A 4 -52.14 -47.80 16.87
C ASP A 4 -51.49 -47.54 15.51
N LEU A 5 -50.18 -47.79 15.45
CA LEU A 5 -49.48 -48.13 14.21
C LEU A 5 -49.59 -49.65 14.05
N LYS A 6 -50.20 -50.15 12.97
CA LYS A 6 -50.26 -51.60 12.71
C LYS A 6 -49.50 -51.91 11.42
N VAL A 7 -48.53 -52.82 11.53
CA VAL A 7 -47.88 -53.43 10.37
C VAL A 7 -48.79 -54.56 9.89
N ASN A 8 -49.17 -54.55 8.62
CA ASN A 8 -49.88 -55.68 8.04
C ASN A 8 -48.85 -56.75 7.66
N GLU A 9 -48.91 -57.89 8.34
CA GLU A 9 -47.94 -58.98 8.16
C GLU A 9 -48.06 -59.68 6.80
N GLN A 10 -49.18 -59.50 6.06
CA GLN A 10 -49.37 -60.12 4.74
C GLN A 10 -48.64 -59.40 3.61
N ASP A 11 -48.48 -58.07 3.69
CA ASP A 11 -47.88 -57.25 2.62
C ASP A 11 -46.66 -56.44 3.08
N GLY A 12 -46.31 -56.51 4.37
CA GLY A 12 -45.14 -55.86 4.94
C GLY A 12 -45.25 -54.33 5.03
N LYS A 13 -46.42 -53.75 4.78
CA LYS A 13 -46.62 -52.30 4.81
C LYS A 13 -47.11 -51.83 6.18
N VAL A 14 -46.70 -50.60 6.52
CA VAL A 14 -47.16 -49.91 7.72
C VAL A 14 -48.41 -49.12 7.38
N TYR A 15 -49.50 -49.39 8.09
CA TYR A 15 -50.77 -48.69 7.93
C TYR A 15 -51.02 -47.80 9.15
N LEU A 16 -51.32 -46.53 8.88
CA LEU A 16 -51.85 -45.61 9.89
C LEU A 16 -53.37 -45.59 9.77
N THR A 17 -54.04 -46.09 10.81
CA THR A 17 -55.50 -46.00 10.95
C THR A 17 -55.82 -45.09 12.12
N LEU A 18 -56.53 -44.01 11.86
CA LEU A 18 -56.97 -43.07 12.90
C LEU A 18 -58.42 -43.38 13.25
N TYR A 19 -58.71 -43.51 14.55
CA TYR A 19 -60.05 -43.72 15.06
C TYR A 19 -60.56 -42.44 15.74
N ASN A 20 -61.84 -42.13 15.54
CA ASN A 20 -62.58 -41.17 16.34
C ASN A 20 -62.67 -41.65 17.79
N ARG A 21 -63.06 -40.75 18.70
CA ARG A 21 -63.16 -41.04 20.14
C ARG A 21 -64.19 -42.13 20.48
N ASP A 22 -65.17 -42.33 19.59
CA ASP A 22 -66.22 -43.35 19.68
C ASP A 22 -65.78 -44.72 19.11
N GLY A 23 -64.53 -44.83 18.65
CA GLY A 23 -63.99 -46.05 18.04
C GLY A 23 -64.37 -46.25 16.57
N SER A 24 -65.12 -45.32 15.97
CA SER A 24 -65.36 -45.33 14.53
C SER A 24 -64.07 -44.95 13.77
N PRO A 25 -63.79 -45.53 12.60
CA PRO A 25 -62.62 -45.16 11.81
C PRO A 25 -62.79 -43.74 11.24
N ALA A 26 -61.85 -42.85 11.56
CA ALA A 26 -61.77 -41.49 11.00
C ALA A 26 -60.95 -41.46 9.70
N LEU A 27 -59.90 -42.27 9.63
CA LEU A 27 -59.05 -42.43 8.44
C LEU A 27 -58.59 -43.89 8.36
N ARG A 28 -58.83 -44.54 7.21
CA ARG A 28 -58.43 -45.93 6.98
C ARG A 28 -57.32 -46.04 5.95
N ASP A 29 -56.44 -47.01 6.17
CA ASP A 29 -55.55 -47.59 5.17
C ASP A 29 -54.56 -46.61 4.50
N VAL A 30 -54.13 -45.56 5.23
CA VAL A 30 -53.02 -44.72 4.75
C VAL A 30 -51.72 -45.49 4.88
N SER A 31 -51.19 -45.90 3.74
CA SER A 31 -49.88 -46.55 3.63
C SER A 31 -48.92 -45.68 2.83
N VAL A 32 -47.67 -45.61 3.30
CA VAL A 32 -46.56 -45.08 2.50
C VAL A 32 -45.84 -46.29 1.91
N GLY A 33 -45.93 -46.45 0.59
CA GLY A 33 -45.16 -47.47 -0.12
C GLY A 33 -43.69 -47.07 -0.14
N VAL A 34 -42.84 -47.75 0.62
CA VAL A 34 -41.39 -47.66 0.47
C VAL A 34 -40.92 -48.87 -0.34
N SER A 35 -40.23 -48.62 -1.46
CA SER A 35 -39.77 -49.67 -2.37
C SER A 35 -38.49 -50.39 -1.90
N SER A 36 -37.97 -50.01 -0.74
CA SER A 36 -36.85 -50.65 -0.03
C SER A 36 -36.92 -50.34 1.47
N GLU A 37 -36.08 -51.02 2.26
CA GLU A 37 -35.83 -50.66 3.66
C GLU A 37 -35.42 -49.17 3.73
N VAL A 38 -35.96 -48.41 4.70
CA VAL A 38 -35.56 -47.01 4.94
C VAL A 38 -34.21 -47.04 5.68
N THR A 39 -33.17 -47.49 5.00
CA THR A 39 -31.80 -47.45 5.48
C THR A 39 -31.23 -46.07 5.23
N GLN A 40 -30.77 -45.37 6.26
CA GLN A 40 -29.94 -44.16 6.13
C GLN A 40 -28.55 -44.55 5.62
N PRO A 41 -28.12 -44.15 4.41
CA PRO A 41 -26.73 -44.20 4.02
C PRO A 41 -26.16 -42.76 4.10
N GLY A 42 -25.43 -42.47 5.18
CA GLY A 42 -24.42 -41.40 5.23
C GLY A 42 -24.91 -40.00 4.85
N ASP A 43 -25.51 -39.30 5.81
CA ASP A 43 -26.00 -37.93 5.67
C ASP A 43 -24.88 -36.92 5.36
N ASN A 44 -25.21 -35.96 4.50
CA ASN A 44 -24.75 -34.57 4.69
C ASN A 44 -25.92 -33.57 4.78
N TRP A 45 -27.17 -34.02 4.88
CA TRP A 45 -28.32 -33.14 5.02
C TRP A 45 -29.27 -33.69 6.08
N THR A 46 -29.31 -33.00 7.22
CA THR A 46 -30.14 -33.31 8.39
C THR A 46 -31.64 -33.12 8.10
N ALA A 47 -32.30 -34.15 7.58
CA ALA A 47 -33.75 -34.28 7.66
C ALA A 47 -34.10 -35.43 8.62
N ALA A 48 -34.22 -35.13 9.91
CA ALA A 48 -34.44 -36.09 10.99
C ALA A 48 -35.89 -36.65 11.07
N ALA A 49 -36.71 -36.48 10.04
CA ALA A 49 -38.08 -36.99 10.04
C ALA A 49 -38.64 -37.14 8.62
N ALA A 50 -39.25 -38.30 8.34
CA ALA A 50 -40.26 -38.39 7.29
C ALA A 50 -41.57 -37.84 7.87
N ASN A 51 -41.80 -36.54 7.69
CA ASN A 51 -43.03 -35.89 8.15
C ASN A 51 -44.13 -36.06 7.09
N LEU A 52 -45.17 -36.83 7.42
CA LEU A 52 -46.43 -36.80 6.67
C LEU A 52 -47.29 -35.68 7.24
N LEU A 53 -47.32 -34.51 6.59
CA LEU A 53 -48.23 -33.43 6.98
C LEU A 53 -49.63 -33.73 6.40
N LEU A 54 -50.59 -33.93 7.29
CA LEU A 54 -52.02 -33.96 6.99
C LEU A 54 -52.66 -32.67 7.52
N ARG A 55 -53.53 -32.03 6.74
CA ARG A 55 -54.41 -30.93 7.16
C ARG A 55 -55.85 -31.43 7.19
N LEU A 56 -56.70 -30.85 8.03
CA LEU A 56 -58.15 -31.10 7.95
C LEU A 56 -58.75 -30.15 6.90
N ASP A 57 -59.70 -30.61 6.09
CA ASP A 57 -60.54 -29.73 5.27
C ASP A 57 -61.64 -29.04 6.09
N GLU A 58 -62.51 -28.28 5.41
CA GLU A 58 -63.58 -27.51 6.03
C GLU A 58 -64.65 -28.41 6.68
N GLU A 59 -64.66 -29.70 6.33
CA GLU A 59 -65.53 -30.75 6.85
C GLU A 59 -64.81 -31.69 7.84
N ASP A 60 -63.69 -31.25 8.42
CA ASP A 60 -62.87 -31.97 9.38
C ASP A 60 -62.31 -33.32 8.86
N GLN A 61 -62.24 -33.52 7.53
CA GLN A 61 -61.64 -34.71 6.92
C GLN A 61 -60.13 -34.54 6.73
N PRO A 62 -59.30 -35.55 7.04
CA PRO A 62 -57.86 -35.47 6.82
C PRO A 62 -57.49 -35.54 5.34
N GLN A 63 -56.76 -34.54 4.85
CA GLN A 63 -56.17 -34.44 3.51
C GLN A 63 -54.66 -34.17 3.59
N LEU A 64 -53.89 -34.49 2.54
CA LEU A 64 -52.46 -34.15 2.48
C LEU A 64 -52.28 -32.63 2.51
N ALA A 65 -51.44 -32.12 3.41
CA ALA A 65 -51.29 -30.68 3.62
C ALA A 65 -50.61 -29.94 2.45
N LEU A 66 -49.81 -30.68 1.69
CA LEU A 66 -49.23 -30.24 0.42
C LEU A 66 -49.98 -30.94 -0.70
N THR A 67 -50.82 -30.20 -1.41
CA THR A 67 -51.34 -30.69 -2.67
C THR A 67 -50.28 -30.48 -3.75
N PRO A 68 -50.13 -31.37 -4.76
CA PRO A 68 -49.24 -31.14 -5.89
C PRO A 68 -49.41 -29.74 -6.51
N GLN A 69 -50.65 -29.22 -6.51
CA GLN A 69 -50.98 -27.87 -6.97
C GLN A 69 -50.24 -26.75 -6.20
N ASP A 70 -50.01 -26.90 -4.89
CA ASP A 70 -49.35 -25.90 -4.03
C ASP A 70 -47.82 -25.82 -4.26
N ILE A 71 -47.24 -26.84 -4.90
CA ILE A 71 -45.81 -26.92 -5.29
C ILE A 71 -45.62 -26.78 -6.82
N GLY A 72 -46.67 -26.43 -7.57
CA GLY A 72 -46.62 -26.29 -9.02
C GLY A 72 -46.48 -27.61 -9.80
N ALA A 73 -46.69 -28.75 -9.14
CA ALA A 73 -46.73 -30.06 -9.78
C ALA A 73 -48.17 -30.45 -10.10
N ALA A 74 -48.47 -30.86 -11.33
CA ALA A 74 -49.77 -31.48 -11.61
C ALA A 74 -49.91 -32.75 -10.76
N ALA A 75 -51.08 -32.96 -10.15
CA ALA A 75 -51.35 -34.15 -9.36
C ALA A 75 -51.27 -35.39 -10.24
N ALA A 76 -50.19 -36.16 -10.10
CA ALA A 76 -50.09 -37.47 -10.73
C ALA A 76 -50.69 -38.50 -9.78
N GLU A 77 -51.57 -39.37 -10.31
CA GLU A 77 -52.09 -40.55 -9.60
C GLU A 77 -50.99 -41.43 -8.99
N ASN A 78 -49.70 -41.29 -9.38
CA ASN A 78 -48.57 -42.10 -8.92
C ASN A 78 -47.19 -41.36 -8.87
N GLY A 79 -47.07 -40.18 -8.27
CA GLY A 79 -45.74 -39.58 -7.97
C GLY A 79 -44.89 -39.16 -9.20
N VAL A 80 -43.61 -39.56 -9.23
CA VAL A 80 -42.65 -39.27 -10.33
C VAL A 80 -42.52 -40.49 -11.24
N SER A 81 -42.84 -40.34 -12.52
CA SER A 81 -42.79 -41.37 -13.55
C SER A 81 -41.38 -41.66 -14.04
N LEU A 82 -41.02 -42.95 -14.12
CA LEU A 82 -39.76 -43.38 -14.70
C LEU A 82 -39.81 -43.34 -16.24
N TYR A 83 -38.80 -42.72 -16.84
CA TYR A 83 -38.59 -42.65 -18.28
C TYR A 83 -37.26 -43.30 -18.65
N VAL A 84 -37.23 -43.97 -19.80
CA VAL A 84 -36.00 -44.45 -20.44
C VAL A 84 -35.40 -43.33 -21.27
N HIS A 85 -34.10 -43.07 -21.11
CA HIS A 85 -33.37 -42.06 -21.86
C HIS A 85 -32.40 -42.69 -22.85
N GLN A 86 -32.43 -42.23 -24.11
CA GLN A 86 -31.44 -42.55 -25.13
C GLN A 86 -31.04 -41.27 -25.88
N LYS A 87 -29.81 -41.23 -26.41
CA LYS A 87 -29.36 -40.14 -27.27
C LYS A 87 -28.97 -40.68 -28.65
N SER A 88 -29.42 -40.02 -29.71
CA SER A 88 -28.99 -40.26 -31.09
C SER A 88 -28.66 -38.92 -31.75
N GLY A 89 -27.40 -38.72 -32.14
CA GLY A 89 -26.92 -37.41 -32.59
C GLY A 89 -27.13 -36.34 -31.51
N THR A 90 -27.87 -35.28 -31.84
CA THR A 90 -28.22 -34.17 -30.93
C THR A 90 -29.60 -34.33 -30.27
N VAL A 91 -30.29 -35.47 -30.48
CA VAL A 91 -31.65 -35.68 -29.97
C VAL A 91 -31.64 -36.62 -28.77
N HIS A 92 -32.10 -36.12 -27.63
CA HIS A 92 -32.37 -36.89 -26.42
C HIS A 92 -33.83 -37.38 -26.43
N THR A 93 -34.02 -38.70 -26.40
CA THR A 93 -35.33 -39.35 -26.44
C THR A 93 -35.69 -39.86 -25.06
N LEU A 94 -36.85 -39.42 -24.57
CA LEU A 94 -37.48 -39.89 -23.33
C LEU A 94 -38.68 -40.76 -23.69
N THR A 95 -38.67 -42.02 -23.27
CA THR A 95 -39.78 -42.98 -23.50
C THR A 95 -40.41 -43.38 -22.18
N GLY A 96 -41.71 -43.15 -22.02
CA GLY A 96 -42.44 -43.36 -20.77
C GLY A 96 -43.81 -42.69 -20.76
N SER A 97 -44.45 -42.60 -19.59
CA SER A 97 -45.78 -42.02 -19.44
C SER A 97 -45.91 -41.16 -18.17
N GLY A 98 -46.70 -40.10 -18.22
CA GLY A 98 -46.97 -39.18 -17.11
C GLY A 98 -46.17 -37.87 -17.19
N ASP A 99 -46.63 -36.86 -16.45
CA ASP A 99 -46.16 -35.47 -16.59
C ASP A 99 -45.01 -35.11 -15.65
N ASN A 100 -44.70 -35.90 -14.63
CA ASN A 100 -43.52 -35.72 -13.78
C ASN A 100 -42.49 -36.78 -14.14
N LEU A 101 -41.42 -36.41 -14.84
CA LEU A 101 -40.46 -37.34 -15.44
C LEU A 101 -39.22 -37.48 -14.56
N ARG A 102 -38.75 -38.72 -14.38
CA ARG A 102 -37.42 -39.06 -13.87
C ARG A 102 -36.74 -40.02 -14.84
N PHE A 103 -35.49 -39.76 -15.19
CA PHE A 103 -34.68 -40.67 -15.99
C PHE A 103 -33.23 -40.68 -15.52
N VAL A 104 -32.50 -41.75 -15.84
CA VAL A 104 -31.03 -41.77 -15.73
C VAL A 104 -30.48 -41.38 -17.09
N ALA A 105 -29.76 -40.26 -17.16
CA ALA A 105 -29.16 -39.80 -18.41
C ALA A 105 -28.12 -40.83 -18.88
N THR A 106 -28.25 -41.31 -20.11
CA THR A 106 -27.30 -42.25 -20.75
C THR A 106 -26.19 -41.55 -21.52
N ALA A 107 -26.28 -40.23 -21.64
CA ALA A 107 -25.30 -39.38 -22.31
C ALA A 107 -25.34 -37.96 -21.72
N ASP A 108 -24.25 -37.21 -21.88
CA ASP A 108 -24.17 -35.80 -21.52
C ASP A 108 -25.10 -34.94 -22.40
N PHE A 109 -25.68 -33.91 -21.80
CA PHE A 109 -26.38 -32.85 -22.54
C PHE A 109 -25.37 -31.81 -23.05
N ALA A 110 -25.37 -31.54 -24.35
CA ALA A 110 -24.59 -30.48 -24.98
C ALA A 110 -25.49 -29.28 -25.32
N ALA A 111 -24.91 -28.07 -25.33
CA ALA A 111 -25.64 -26.88 -25.74
C ALA A 111 -26.15 -27.03 -27.19
N GLY A 112 -27.45 -26.82 -27.40
CA GLY A 112 -28.12 -26.99 -28.70
C GLY A 112 -28.74 -28.37 -28.94
N ASP A 113 -28.55 -29.32 -28.02
CA ASP A 113 -29.29 -30.59 -28.06
C ASP A 113 -30.81 -30.35 -27.89
N THR A 114 -31.60 -31.23 -28.52
CA THR A 114 -33.07 -31.21 -28.43
C THR A 114 -33.57 -32.40 -27.62
N ILE A 115 -34.76 -32.27 -27.04
CA ILE A 115 -35.40 -33.35 -26.27
C ILE A 115 -36.74 -33.69 -26.92
N GLN A 116 -37.00 -34.98 -27.11
CA GLN A 116 -38.29 -35.49 -27.53
C GLN A 116 -38.85 -36.48 -26.50
N VAL A 117 -40.17 -36.46 -26.32
CA VAL A 117 -40.89 -37.39 -25.45
C VAL A 117 -41.79 -38.24 -26.31
N ASN A 118 -41.61 -39.56 -26.30
CA ASN A 118 -42.36 -40.53 -27.12
C ASN A 118 -42.40 -40.15 -28.61
N GLY A 119 -41.27 -39.64 -29.14
CA GLY A 119 -41.14 -39.23 -30.55
C GLY A 119 -41.66 -37.83 -30.88
N GLN A 120 -42.26 -37.12 -29.92
CA GLN A 120 -42.69 -35.73 -30.11
C GLN A 120 -41.62 -34.76 -29.57
N ALA A 121 -41.17 -33.82 -30.41
CA ALA A 121 -40.23 -32.78 -30.00
C ALA A 121 -40.84 -31.88 -28.91
N CYS A 122 -40.12 -31.70 -27.81
CA CYS A 122 -40.54 -30.87 -26.68
C CYS A 122 -39.60 -29.67 -26.50
N THR A 123 -40.15 -28.54 -26.06
CA THR A 123 -39.37 -27.38 -25.69
C THR A 123 -38.82 -27.58 -24.28
N ALA A 124 -37.50 -27.77 -24.15
CA ALA A 124 -36.83 -27.97 -22.87
C ALA A 124 -36.24 -26.65 -22.35
N ALA A 125 -36.56 -26.29 -21.12
CA ALA A 125 -36.04 -25.09 -20.45
C ALA A 125 -35.98 -25.27 -18.93
N THR A 126 -35.27 -24.38 -18.23
CA THR A 126 -35.32 -24.30 -16.76
C THR A 126 -36.67 -23.73 -16.29
N ALA A 127 -36.92 -23.76 -14.98
CA ALA A 127 -38.08 -23.10 -14.37
C ALA A 127 -38.13 -21.58 -14.66
N ALA A 128 -36.97 -20.93 -14.77
CA ALA A 128 -36.86 -19.51 -15.16
C ALA A 128 -37.07 -19.27 -16.68
N GLY A 129 -37.13 -20.35 -17.47
CA GLY A 129 -37.30 -20.30 -18.92
C GLY A 129 -36.02 -20.20 -19.73
N ASP A 130 -34.86 -20.34 -19.10
CA ASP A 130 -33.58 -20.38 -19.80
C ASP A 130 -33.41 -21.69 -20.58
N ALA A 131 -32.73 -21.62 -21.72
CA ALA A 131 -32.32 -22.82 -22.44
C ALA A 131 -31.30 -23.63 -21.62
N LEU A 132 -31.32 -24.95 -21.80
CA LEU A 132 -30.37 -25.84 -21.14
C LEU A 132 -28.95 -25.63 -21.71
N TRP A 133 -27.94 -25.58 -20.83
CA TRP A 133 -26.55 -25.29 -21.20
C TRP A 133 -25.71 -26.57 -21.35
N ASN A 134 -24.50 -26.43 -21.88
CA ASN A 134 -23.56 -27.55 -22.01
C ASN A 134 -23.23 -28.18 -20.65
N GLY A 135 -23.45 -29.48 -20.51
CA GLY A 135 -23.29 -30.20 -19.26
C GLY A 135 -24.40 -29.95 -18.24
N PHE A 136 -25.60 -29.51 -18.68
CA PHE A 136 -26.76 -29.35 -17.79
C PHE A 136 -27.07 -30.63 -16.99
N PHE A 137 -26.96 -31.79 -17.65
CA PHE A 137 -26.81 -33.08 -16.98
C PHE A 137 -25.69 -33.89 -17.64
N ARG A 138 -25.11 -34.82 -16.87
CA ARG A 138 -24.07 -35.75 -17.31
C ARG A 138 -24.61 -37.17 -17.42
N SER A 139 -23.95 -38.02 -18.19
CA SER A 139 -24.21 -39.45 -18.21
C SER A 139 -24.14 -40.03 -16.79
N GLY A 140 -25.10 -40.89 -16.45
CA GLY A 140 -25.33 -41.44 -15.11
C GLY A 140 -26.14 -40.53 -14.18
N ALA A 141 -26.39 -39.26 -14.52
CA ALA A 141 -27.17 -38.36 -13.67
C ALA A 141 -28.65 -38.79 -13.61
N VAL A 142 -29.23 -38.76 -12.42
CA VAL A 142 -30.69 -38.83 -12.26
C VAL A 142 -31.24 -37.43 -12.51
N VAL A 143 -32.04 -37.30 -13.56
CA VAL A 143 -32.64 -36.02 -13.98
C VAL A 143 -34.14 -36.06 -13.74
N VAL A 144 -34.67 -34.97 -13.21
CA VAL A 144 -36.11 -34.77 -12.99
C VAL A 144 -36.56 -33.50 -13.70
N CYS A 145 -37.69 -33.59 -14.40
CA CYS A 145 -38.37 -32.47 -15.02
C CYS A 145 -39.87 -32.72 -15.01
N TYR A 146 -40.67 -31.67 -15.13
CA TYR A 146 -42.11 -31.81 -15.32
C TYR A 146 -42.53 -31.31 -16.70
N ARG A 147 -43.63 -31.84 -17.21
CA ARG A 147 -44.18 -31.53 -18.52
C ARG A 147 -45.48 -30.75 -18.37
N THR A 148 -45.65 -29.70 -19.16
CA THR A 148 -46.93 -28.99 -19.31
C THR A 148 -47.16 -28.76 -20.80
N GLY A 149 -48.11 -29.51 -21.37
CA GLY A 149 -48.31 -29.55 -22.82
C GLY A 149 -47.05 -30.02 -23.56
N ASN A 150 -46.46 -29.18 -24.41
CA ASN A 150 -45.23 -29.51 -25.16
C ASN A 150 -43.93 -29.04 -24.49
N ARG A 151 -44.00 -28.45 -23.29
CA ARG A 151 -42.84 -27.90 -22.59
C ARG A 151 -42.36 -28.86 -21.51
N LEU A 152 -41.05 -29.11 -21.48
CA LEU A 152 -40.35 -29.75 -20.37
C LEU A 152 -39.66 -28.68 -19.54
N THR A 153 -39.94 -28.66 -18.25
CA THR A 153 -39.36 -27.72 -17.29
C THR A 153 -38.45 -28.47 -16.33
N PHE A 154 -37.16 -28.13 -16.36
CA PHE A 154 -36.13 -28.74 -15.55
C PHE A 154 -35.87 -27.90 -14.30
N ASN A 155 -35.81 -28.58 -13.15
CA ASN A 155 -35.40 -27.99 -11.88
C ASN A 155 -33.87 -28.05 -11.77
N GLY A 156 -33.16 -27.40 -12.71
CA GLY A 156 -31.71 -27.21 -12.64
C GLY A 156 -31.41 -25.73 -12.42
N GLY A 157 -30.73 -25.42 -11.32
CA GLY A 157 -30.33 -24.06 -10.97
C GLY A 157 -29.07 -23.66 -11.74
N GLY A 158 -29.24 -22.72 -12.67
CA GLY A 158 -28.15 -21.96 -13.29
C GLY A 158 -28.31 -20.48 -12.96
N LEU A 159 -27.33 -19.67 -13.32
CA LEU A 159 -27.51 -18.21 -13.28
C LEU A 159 -28.45 -17.81 -14.42
N PRO A 160 -29.47 -16.97 -14.18
CA PRO A 160 -30.25 -16.36 -15.25
C PRO A 160 -29.35 -15.67 -16.27
N ALA A 161 -29.76 -15.58 -17.54
CA ALA A 161 -28.93 -15.02 -18.61
C ALA A 161 -28.32 -13.64 -18.26
N ALA A 162 -29.09 -12.77 -17.60
CA ALA A 162 -28.63 -11.45 -17.16
C ALA A 162 -27.52 -11.51 -16.10
N GLU A 163 -27.55 -12.48 -15.18
CA GLU A 163 -26.51 -12.68 -14.17
C GLU A 163 -25.29 -13.40 -14.76
N ALA A 164 -25.51 -14.37 -15.64
CA ALA A 164 -24.44 -15.04 -16.36
C ALA A 164 -23.63 -14.06 -17.24
N ALA A 165 -24.26 -13.02 -17.79
CA ALA A 165 -23.57 -11.98 -18.54
C ALA A 165 -22.60 -11.14 -17.69
N LYS A 166 -22.81 -11.06 -16.36
CA LYS A 166 -21.90 -10.38 -15.44
C LYS A 166 -20.63 -11.19 -15.16
N LEU A 167 -20.65 -12.51 -15.42
CA LEU A 167 -19.46 -13.35 -15.38
C LEU A 167 -18.60 -13.12 -16.63
N ALA A 168 -17.84 -12.03 -16.58
CA ALA A 168 -16.89 -11.62 -17.59
C ALA A 168 -15.48 -11.49 -16.97
N PRO A 169 -14.38 -11.79 -17.70
CA PRO A 169 -13.02 -11.72 -17.17
C PRO A 169 -12.69 -10.41 -16.45
N GLU A 170 -13.14 -9.29 -17.01
CA GLU A 170 -12.94 -7.93 -16.49
C GLU A 170 -13.65 -7.66 -15.15
N ASN A 171 -14.65 -8.48 -14.80
CA ASN A 171 -15.37 -8.36 -13.53
C ASN A 171 -14.80 -9.30 -12.45
N LEU A 172 -13.90 -10.22 -12.83
CA LEU A 172 -13.32 -11.20 -11.92
C LEU A 172 -11.87 -10.85 -11.62
N LYS A 173 -11.51 -10.90 -10.34
CA LYS A 173 -10.15 -10.69 -9.87
C LYS A 173 -9.18 -11.65 -10.57
N THR A 174 -8.03 -11.15 -11.00
CA THR A 174 -6.96 -11.99 -11.58
C THR A 174 -6.65 -13.18 -10.68
N GLY A 175 -6.52 -14.37 -11.26
CA GLY A 175 -6.27 -15.62 -10.54
C GLY A 175 -7.53 -16.32 -10.01
N VAL A 176 -8.69 -15.67 -10.03
CA VAL A 176 -9.97 -16.29 -9.68
C VAL A 176 -10.62 -16.88 -10.92
N SER A 177 -11.14 -18.11 -10.83
CA SER A 177 -11.97 -18.72 -11.87
C SER A 177 -13.32 -19.15 -11.31
N ILE A 178 -14.39 -18.83 -12.02
CA ILE A 178 -15.76 -19.21 -11.67
C ILE A 178 -16.34 -20.06 -12.80
N THR A 179 -17.03 -21.15 -12.44
CA THR A 179 -17.77 -21.97 -13.41
C THR A 179 -19.26 -21.87 -13.11
N ALA A 180 -20.04 -21.43 -14.09
CA ALA A 180 -21.50 -21.37 -14.02
C ALA A 180 -22.08 -21.69 -15.40
N ASN A 181 -23.26 -22.33 -15.42
CA ASN A 181 -23.93 -22.75 -16.66
C ASN A 181 -22.98 -23.50 -17.63
N GLY A 182 -22.08 -24.32 -17.09
CA GLY A 182 -21.10 -25.09 -17.89
C GLY A 182 -19.97 -24.25 -18.52
N LYS A 183 -19.93 -22.94 -18.28
CA LYS A 183 -18.87 -22.02 -18.75
C LYS A 183 -17.93 -21.68 -17.60
N THR A 184 -16.63 -21.84 -17.80
CA THR A 184 -15.59 -21.33 -16.90
C THR A 184 -15.09 -19.97 -17.37
N VAL A 185 -15.03 -19.01 -16.46
CA VAL A 185 -14.50 -17.66 -16.71
C VAL A 185 -13.34 -17.42 -15.75
N THR A 186 -12.17 -17.12 -16.30
CA THR A 186 -10.98 -16.75 -15.53
C THR A 186 -10.86 -15.23 -15.50
N GLY A 187 -10.62 -14.68 -14.32
CA GLY A 187 -10.53 -13.24 -14.11
C GLY A 187 -9.26 -12.60 -14.64
N SER A 188 -9.42 -11.38 -15.14
CA SER A 188 -8.35 -10.51 -15.64
C SER A 188 -8.37 -9.13 -14.97
N PHE A 189 -9.31 -8.85 -14.06
CA PHE A 189 -9.36 -7.57 -13.36
C PHE A 189 -8.06 -7.36 -12.58
N THR A 190 -7.41 -6.21 -12.79
CA THR A 190 -6.08 -5.79 -12.31
C THR A 190 -4.86 -6.50 -12.92
N ALA A 191 -5.03 -7.35 -13.94
CA ALA A 191 -3.91 -8.09 -14.56
C ALA A 191 -2.86 -7.16 -15.18
N ASP A 192 -3.30 -6.04 -15.74
CA ASP A 192 -2.50 -4.96 -16.32
C ASP A 192 -1.97 -3.96 -15.27
N GLY A 193 -2.42 -4.08 -14.02
CA GLY A 193 -1.94 -3.27 -12.90
C GLY A 193 -0.45 -3.49 -12.68
N ASN A 194 0.32 -2.41 -12.73
CA ASN A 194 1.79 -2.42 -12.58
C ASN A 194 2.28 -1.71 -11.32
N VAL A 195 1.36 -1.34 -10.41
CA VAL A 195 1.72 -0.62 -9.18
C VAL A 195 2.49 -1.53 -8.21
N THR A 196 3.53 -0.97 -7.61
CA THR A 196 4.39 -1.59 -6.60
C THR A 196 4.43 -0.73 -5.34
N ALA A 197 4.79 -1.32 -4.21
CA ALA A 197 4.85 -0.60 -2.93
C ALA A 197 5.73 0.66 -3.01
N GLY A 198 6.85 0.59 -3.73
CA GLY A 198 7.79 1.69 -3.93
C GLY A 198 7.31 2.81 -4.85
N GLN A 199 6.09 2.73 -5.40
CA GLN A 199 5.47 3.78 -6.23
C GLN A 199 4.39 4.57 -5.47
N MET A 200 4.09 4.21 -4.23
CA MET A 200 2.99 4.79 -3.46
C MET A 200 3.44 5.18 -2.05
N LEU A 201 2.83 6.24 -1.51
CA LEU A 201 3.06 6.66 -0.12
C LEU A 201 2.73 5.54 0.88
N ALA A 202 3.48 5.52 1.98
CA ALA A 202 3.25 4.60 3.08
C ALA A 202 1.78 4.59 3.51
N GLY A 203 1.14 3.41 3.49
CA GLY A 203 -0.26 3.22 3.87
C GLY A 203 -1.29 3.46 2.75
N ALA A 204 -0.91 4.06 1.62
CA ALA A 204 -1.79 4.09 0.45
C ALA A 204 -1.99 2.67 -0.11
N VAL A 205 -3.16 2.37 -0.65
CA VAL A 205 -3.52 1.03 -1.14
C VAL A 205 -3.83 1.06 -2.63
N GLY A 206 -3.19 0.15 -3.37
CA GLY A 206 -3.49 -0.16 -4.76
C GLY A 206 -3.76 -1.65 -4.95
N TYR A 207 -4.18 -2.04 -6.15
CA TYR A 207 -4.35 -3.44 -6.54
C TYR A 207 -3.67 -3.69 -7.88
N ALA A 208 -2.88 -4.75 -7.96
CA ALA A 208 -2.18 -5.16 -9.17
C ALA A 208 -2.06 -6.69 -9.20
N LYS A 209 -2.24 -7.28 -10.37
CA LYS A 209 -2.08 -8.73 -10.61
C LYS A 209 -2.89 -9.60 -9.64
N GLY A 210 -4.07 -9.14 -9.24
CA GLY A 210 -4.90 -9.84 -8.28
C GLY A 210 -4.42 -9.74 -6.83
N GLU A 211 -3.50 -8.84 -6.49
CA GLU A 211 -3.00 -8.69 -5.13
C GLU A 211 -3.20 -7.26 -4.61
N LYS A 212 -3.39 -7.15 -3.29
CA LYS A 212 -3.40 -5.86 -2.60
C LYS A 212 -1.96 -5.40 -2.42
N VAL A 213 -1.66 -4.20 -2.87
CA VAL A 213 -0.35 -3.55 -2.73
C VAL A 213 -0.48 -2.39 -1.76
N THR A 214 0.28 -2.42 -0.66
CA THR A 214 0.37 -1.30 0.29
C THR A 214 1.64 -0.50 -0.02
N GLY A 215 1.49 0.80 -0.20
CA GLY A 215 2.60 1.71 -0.47
C GLY A 215 3.62 1.74 0.66
N SER A 216 4.87 2.04 0.31
CA SER A 216 6.01 2.03 1.21
C SER A 216 6.86 3.29 1.15
N ILE A 217 6.56 4.27 0.29
CA ILE A 217 7.33 5.52 0.21
C ILE A 217 7.10 6.31 1.51
N PRO A 218 8.12 6.49 2.37
CA PRO A 218 7.98 7.32 3.55
C PRO A 218 7.79 8.79 3.16
N SER A 219 7.00 9.51 3.95
CA SER A 219 6.79 10.94 3.78
C SER A 219 7.72 11.72 4.70
N ARG A 220 8.35 12.77 4.18
CA ARG A 220 9.18 13.71 4.92
C ARG A 220 8.57 15.10 4.86
N GLY A 221 8.20 15.61 6.03
CA GLY A 221 7.72 16.99 6.17
C GLY A 221 8.81 18.04 5.92
N ALA A 222 8.44 19.30 6.08
CA ALA A 222 9.38 20.41 5.90
C ALA A 222 10.57 20.30 6.86
N ALA A 223 11.76 20.66 6.37
CA ALA A 223 12.98 20.67 7.18
C ALA A 223 13.93 21.78 6.72
N ALA A 224 14.78 22.25 7.63
CA ALA A 224 15.83 23.21 7.36
C ALA A 224 17.21 22.56 7.58
N TYR A 225 18.14 22.84 6.68
CA TYR A 225 19.51 22.35 6.71
C TYR A 225 20.44 23.55 6.83
N ARG A 226 21.26 23.55 7.88
CA ARG A 226 22.32 24.54 8.07
C ARG A 226 23.64 23.91 7.66
N PRO A 227 24.31 24.39 6.59
CA PRO A 227 25.58 23.82 6.15
C PRO A 227 26.61 23.71 7.30
N GLY A 228 27.33 22.60 7.33
CA GLY A 228 28.40 22.31 8.28
C GLY A 228 29.66 21.88 7.54
N THR A 229 30.63 21.34 8.28
CA THR A 229 31.88 20.81 7.70
C THR A 229 31.72 19.42 7.06
N ALA A 230 30.57 18.78 7.24
CA ALA A 230 30.24 17.47 6.69
C ALA A 230 28.96 17.53 5.84
N ASP A 231 28.87 16.61 4.88
CA ASP A 231 27.71 16.48 4.00
C ASP A 231 26.44 16.16 4.78
N GLN A 232 25.34 16.80 4.40
CA GLN A 232 24.01 16.51 4.90
C GLN A 232 23.18 15.92 3.76
N THR A 233 22.86 14.63 3.89
CA THR A 233 22.17 13.89 2.84
C THR A 233 20.69 13.74 3.15
N ILE A 234 19.85 14.03 2.16
CA ILE A 234 18.46 13.60 2.14
C ILE A 234 18.45 12.22 1.47
N ALA A 235 18.19 11.16 2.24
CA ALA A 235 18.15 9.81 1.69
C ALA A 235 17.10 9.73 0.56
N ALA A 236 17.46 9.07 -0.53
CA ALA A 236 16.60 8.84 -1.68
C ALA A 236 15.39 7.95 -1.34
N GLY A 237 14.39 7.92 -2.22
CA GLY A 237 13.21 7.07 -2.06
C GLY A 237 12.20 7.57 -1.03
N GLN A 238 12.23 8.87 -0.70
CA GLN A 238 11.26 9.51 0.18
C GLN A 238 10.44 10.55 -0.58
N TYR A 239 9.19 10.73 -0.18
CA TYR A 239 8.34 11.80 -0.68
C TYR A 239 8.52 13.06 0.18
N LEU A 240 8.91 14.17 -0.44
CA LEU A 240 9.07 15.45 0.25
C LEU A 240 7.72 16.18 0.27
N SER A 241 6.95 15.99 1.34
CA SER A 241 5.65 16.62 1.51
C SER A 241 5.74 18.08 1.95
N GLY A 242 6.95 18.57 2.27
CA GLY A 242 7.21 19.96 2.62
C GLY A 242 8.58 20.44 2.14
N ALA A 243 8.75 21.75 2.08
CA ALA A 243 9.98 22.38 1.60
C ALA A 243 11.22 21.92 2.40
N GLN A 244 12.30 21.64 1.67
CA GLN A 244 13.60 21.31 2.23
C GLN A 244 14.51 22.52 1.97
N THR A 245 14.74 23.32 3.00
CA THR A 245 15.43 24.60 2.84
C THR A 245 16.89 24.47 3.27
N ILE A 246 17.82 24.69 2.34
CA ILE A 246 19.23 24.86 2.66
C ILE A 246 19.49 26.36 2.81
N GLN A 247 19.90 26.79 3.99
CA GLN A 247 20.10 28.22 4.26
C GLN A 247 21.35 28.74 3.52
N GLY A 248 21.17 29.81 2.75
CA GLY A 248 22.28 30.63 2.27
C GLY A 248 22.81 31.53 3.38
N ASP A 249 24.08 31.94 3.27
CA ASP A 249 24.68 32.92 4.17
C ASP A 249 25.15 34.13 3.35
N ALA A 250 24.61 35.32 3.67
CA ALA A 250 24.98 36.55 2.99
C ALA A 250 26.47 36.90 3.16
N ASN A 251 27.14 36.33 4.16
CA ASN A 251 28.57 36.48 4.39
C ASN A 251 29.44 35.53 3.57
N LEU A 252 28.86 34.60 2.80
CA LEU A 252 29.60 33.78 1.82
C LEU A 252 30.02 34.65 0.62
N ARG A 253 31.01 35.50 0.85
CA ARG A 253 31.57 36.46 -0.10
C ARG A 253 33.09 36.39 -0.05
N ALA A 254 33.76 36.63 -1.18
CA ALA A 254 35.22 36.59 -1.28
C ALA A 254 35.91 37.45 -0.20
N ASP A 255 35.39 38.66 0.02
CA ASP A 255 35.92 39.65 0.97
C ASP A 255 35.80 39.24 2.44
N ASN A 256 35.03 38.19 2.77
CA ASN A 256 34.95 37.61 4.11
C ASN A 256 35.78 36.33 4.25
N ILE A 257 36.29 35.78 3.16
CA ILE A 257 37.02 34.52 3.12
C ILE A 257 38.50 34.83 2.94
N ARG A 258 39.34 34.23 3.80
CA ARG A 258 40.79 34.44 3.78
C ARG A 258 41.37 34.13 2.39
N GLN A 259 42.28 34.98 1.92
CA GLN A 259 43.03 34.74 0.70
C GLN A 259 43.66 33.34 0.68
N GLY A 260 43.49 32.62 -0.43
CA GLY A 260 43.99 31.24 -0.58
C GLY A 260 43.05 30.15 -0.03
N VAL A 261 41.95 30.52 0.63
CA VAL A 261 40.89 29.58 1.04
C VAL A 261 39.73 29.65 0.06
N SER A 262 39.11 28.50 -0.24
CA SER A 262 37.85 28.44 -0.99
C SER A 262 36.79 27.73 -0.16
N ILE A 263 35.59 28.31 -0.09
CA ILE A 263 34.42 27.72 0.58
C ILE A 263 33.32 27.62 -0.46
N PHE A 264 32.85 26.39 -0.74
CA PHE A 264 31.82 26.10 -1.77
C PHE A 264 32.09 26.76 -3.14
N GLY A 265 33.36 26.82 -3.57
CA GLY A 265 33.76 27.41 -4.85
C GLY A 265 33.97 28.94 -4.83
N VAL A 266 33.66 29.62 -3.72
CA VAL A 266 33.96 31.05 -3.56
C VAL A 266 35.41 31.19 -3.10
N ALA A 267 36.28 31.70 -3.97
CA ALA A 267 37.68 31.98 -3.64
C ALA A 267 37.79 33.23 -2.78
N GLY A 268 38.52 33.14 -1.67
CA GLY A 268 38.75 34.25 -0.76
C GLY A 268 39.76 35.26 -1.28
N ASN A 269 39.51 36.54 -1.01
CA ASN A 269 40.42 37.66 -1.28
C ASN A 269 40.68 38.51 0.00
N LEU A 270 40.09 38.14 1.15
CA LEU A 270 40.34 38.84 2.41
C LEU A 270 41.80 38.63 2.81
N VAL A 271 42.57 39.71 2.80
CA VAL A 271 43.90 39.75 3.40
C VAL A 271 43.71 40.09 4.88
N PRO A 272 43.96 39.17 5.83
CA PRO A 272 43.80 39.47 7.23
C PRO A 272 44.71 40.62 7.63
N ARG A 273 44.13 41.73 8.09
CA ARG A 273 44.86 42.83 8.71
C ARG A 273 45.31 42.37 10.09
N ILE A 274 46.43 41.65 10.13
CA ILE A 274 47.18 41.48 11.37
C ILE A 274 47.93 42.80 11.54
N PRO A 275 47.74 43.58 12.62
CA PRO A 275 48.61 44.72 12.87
C PRO A 275 50.06 44.22 12.95
N VAL A 276 50.79 44.45 11.86
CA VAL A 276 52.19 44.11 11.70
C VAL A 276 52.98 45.29 12.26
N ALA A 277 53.60 45.05 13.41
CA ALA A 277 54.33 46.00 14.27
C ALA A 277 53.46 46.78 15.28
N TYR A 278 53.36 46.21 16.50
CA TYR A 278 53.08 46.99 17.70
C TYR A 278 54.37 47.70 18.14
N ALA A 279 54.35 49.02 18.21
CA ALA A 279 55.34 49.81 18.95
C ALA A 279 54.61 50.45 20.14
N ALA A 280 54.61 49.77 21.29
CA ALA A 280 54.22 50.37 22.56
C ALA A 280 55.48 50.53 23.42
N CYS A 281 55.80 51.76 23.81
CA CYS A 281 56.74 52.03 24.89
C CYS A 281 55.97 52.26 26.19
N SER A 282 56.23 51.44 27.22
CA SER A 282 56.44 51.90 28.60
C SER A 282 56.56 50.71 29.58
N ARG A 283 57.57 50.75 30.45
CA ARG A 283 57.47 50.14 31.79
C ARG A 283 58.29 50.96 32.78
N VAL A 284 57.60 51.48 33.78
CA VAL A 284 58.17 52.16 34.95
C VAL A 284 58.61 51.08 35.95
N LEU A 285 59.89 51.07 36.33
CA LEU A 285 60.34 50.50 37.61
C LEU A 285 60.76 51.68 38.52
N GLY A 286 60.32 51.65 39.77
CA GLY A 286 60.10 52.81 40.65
C GLY A 286 61.32 53.66 41.05
N LEU A 287 61.01 54.86 41.56
CA LEU A 287 61.93 55.84 42.15
C LEU A 287 62.16 55.48 43.64
N LEU A 288 63.41 55.51 44.12
CA LEU A 288 63.73 55.47 45.55
C LEU A 288 63.59 56.87 46.16
N PRO A 289 63.22 57.01 47.45
CA PRO A 289 63.00 58.31 48.08
C PRO A 289 64.30 59.14 48.16
N GLY A 290 64.31 60.36 47.61
CA GLY A 290 65.38 61.34 47.83
C GLY A 290 66.03 62.02 46.60
N SER A 291 65.58 61.77 45.37
CA SER A 291 66.12 62.44 44.17
C SER A 291 65.23 63.58 43.69
N THR A 292 65.74 64.81 43.68
CA THR A 292 65.13 65.99 43.03
C THR A 292 65.46 65.99 41.54
N GLY A 293 64.45 65.68 40.71
CA GLY A 293 64.49 65.79 39.25
C GLY A 293 63.99 64.52 38.55
N ASP A 294 62.69 64.46 38.24
CA ASP A 294 62.12 63.38 37.44
C ASP A 294 62.41 63.61 35.94
N TYR A 295 63.52 63.06 35.44
CA TYR A 295 63.75 62.91 33.99
C TYR A 295 63.92 61.42 33.66
N ARG A 296 62.83 60.81 33.18
CA ARG A 296 62.80 59.39 32.76
C ARG A 296 63.44 59.25 31.38
N ARG A 297 64.59 58.59 31.29
CA ARG A 297 65.25 58.25 30.01
C ARG A 297 64.67 56.94 29.44
N PRO A 298 63.96 56.94 28.30
CA PRO A 298 63.67 55.69 27.57
C PRO A 298 65.01 55.12 27.08
N THR A 299 65.34 53.88 27.46
CA THR A 299 66.63 53.25 27.08
C THR A 299 66.48 52.16 26.02
N ARG A 300 65.25 51.71 25.72
CA ARG A 300 64.98 50.74 24.65
C ARG A 300 63.64 51.04 23.97
N ALA A 301 63.63 51.03 22.64
CA ALA A 301 62.43 50.92 21.83
C ALA A 301 62.40 49.52 21.20
N SER A 302 61.30 48.79 21.34
CA SER A 302 61.12 47.45 20.80
C SER A 302 60.01 47.46 19.76
N GLY A 303 60.32 46.98 18.55
CA GLY A 303 59.33 46.65 17.51
C GLY A 303 59.20 45.14 17.39
N TYR A 304 57.97 44.64 17.28
CA TYR A 304 57.70 43.21 17.05
C TYR A 304 57.40 42.96 15.57
N ALA A 305 57.99 41.92 14.97
CA ALA A 305 57.77 41.57 13.56
C ALA A 305 57.38 40.09 13.40
N ASP A 306 56.48 39.80 12.45
CA ASP A 306 56.11 38.44 12.04
C ASP A 306 57.12 37.94 10.97
N PRO A 307 57.74 36.75 11.15
CA PRO A 307 58.68 36.19 10.18
C PRO A 307 58.10 35.90 8.78
N ALA A 308 56.77 35.80 8.62
CA ALA A 308 56.13 35.46 7.34
C ALA A 308 56.03 36.64 6.34
N TYR A 309 56.02 37.89 6.81
CA TYR A 309 55.66 39.06 5.98
C TYR A 309 56.75 40.14 5.84
N GLY A 310 57.96 39.89 6.35
CA GLY A 310 59.12 40.78 6.19
C GLY A 310 59.49 41.49 7.48
N SER A 311 60.73 41.29 7.93
CA SER A 311 61.27 41.84 9.16
C SER A 311 61.56 43.34 9.02
N LEU A 312 61.30 44.15 10.06
CA LEU A 312 62.18 45.26 10.40
C LEU A 312 63.26 44.64 11.29
N SER A 313 64.51 44.61 10.83
CA SER A 313 65.61 44.00 11.59
C SER A 313 66.25 45.05 12.50
N GLY A 314 66.38 44.75 13.78
CA GLY A 314 67.31 45.44 14.69
C GLY A 314 66.67 46.04 15.94
N LEU A 315 67.26 45.74 17.10
CA LEU A 315 67.17 46.60 18.27
C LEU A 315 67.82 47.94 17.89
N GLY A 316 67.02 48.98 17.64
CA GLY A 316 67.58 50.32 17.47
C GLY A 316 68.05 50.84 18.83
N TYR A 317 69.35 51.11 18.96
CA TYR A 317 69.90 51.81 20.12
C TYR A 317 69.70 53.31 19.92
N PHE A 318 69.24 54.01 20.96
CA PHE A 318 69.16 55.46 20.93
C PHE A 318 70.55 56.04 20.72
N GLN A 319 70.74 56.82 19.65
CA GLN A 319 71.90 57.67 19.49
C GLN A 319 71.53 59.06 20.02
N ASP A 320 72.22 59.53 21.06
CA ASP A 320 72.09 60.90 21.53
C ASP A 320 72.81 61.81 20.51
N ASN A 321 72.07 62.67 19.82
CA ASN A 321 72.68 63.72 19.01
C ASN A 321 72.96 64.96 19.88
N GLN A 322 73.97 65.75 19.49
CA GLN A 322 74.43 66.95 20.21
C GLN A 322 73.33 68.03 20.42
N SER A 323 72.16 67.88 19.82
CA SER A 323 71.00 68.77 19.93
C SER A 323 69.95 68.36 20.98
N GLY A 324 70.15 67.26 21.71
CA GLY A 324 69.22 66.79 22.76
C GLY A 324 68.07 65.90 22.27
N THR A 325 67.93 65.67 20.97
CA THR A 325 66.94 64.75 20.36
C THR A 325 67.49 63.34 20.24
N ARG A 326 66.62 62.33 20.41
CA ARG A 326 66.97 60.90 20.31
C ARG A 326 66.31 60.24 19.11
N GLN A 327 67.07 59.44 18.36
CA GLN A 327 66.58 58.73 17.19
C GLN A 327 66.68 57.21 17.31
N VAL A 328 65.65 56.53 16.82
CA VAL A 328 65.63 55.08 16.59
C VAL A 328 65.37 54.86 15.11
N VAL A 329 66.29 54.15 14.44
CA VAL A 329 66.19 53.84 13.02
C VAL A 329 65.95 52.34 12.86
N TRP A 330 64.86 51.97 12.21
CA TRP A 330 64.59 50.60 11.80
C TRP A 330 64.86 50.45 10.32
N GLN A 331 65.60 49.40 9.94
CA GLN A 331 65.83 49.07 8.54
C GLN A 331 64.90 47.93 8.11
N CYS A 332 64.24 48.14 6.98
CA CYS A 332 63.35 47.16 6.37
C CYS A 332 64.16 45.98 5.81
N ALA A 333 63.90 44.77 6.27
CA ALA A 333 64.61 43.56 5.85
C ALA A 333 63.99 42.90 4.61
N ARG A 334 62.79 43.30 4.18
CA ARG A 334 62.13 42.77 2.97
C ARG A 334 61.23 43.81 2.33
N THR A 335 61.21 43.89 1.01
CA THR A 335 60.25 44.76 0.31
C THR A 335 58.81 44.30 0.57
N GLY A 336 57.91 45.22 0.93
CA GLY A 336 56.52 44.92 1.23
C GLY A 336 55.66 46.16 1.46
N ARG A 337 54.35 45.94 1.66
CA ARG A 337 53.40 46.98 2.08
C ARG A 337 53.36 47.01 3.61
N TYR A 338 53.63 48.18 4.19
CA TYR A 338 53.68 48.39 5.63
C TYR A 338 52.68 49.48 6.04
N LEU A 339 52.07 49.32 7.22
CA LEU A 339 51.36 50.39 7.91
C LEU A 339 52.30 50.95 8.98
N VAL A 340 52.63 52.23 8.89
CA VAL A 340 53.52 52.90 9.85
C VAL A 340 52.69 53.87 10.69
N GLU A 341 52.60 53.63 11.99
CA GLU A 341 51.86 54.47 12.93
C GLU A 341 52.71 54.78 14.17
N LEU A 342 52.49 55.95 14.75
CA LEU A 342 53.13 56.37 16.00
C LEU A 342 52.06 56.54 17.08
N PHE A 343 52.27 55.89 18.23
CA PHE A 343 51.48 56.07 19.43
C PHE A 343 52.38 56.60 20.56
N GLY A 344 52.12 57.83 21.02
CA GLY A 344 52.94 58.53 22.02
C GLY A 344 53.61 59.78 21.47
N ASP A 345 54.51 60.36 22.27
CA ASP A 345 55.20 61.61 21.95
C ASP A 345 56.38 61.37 20.99
N GLY A 346 56.57 62.28 20.03
CA GLY A 346 57.64 62.24 19.04
C GLY A 346 57.17 62.38 17.60
N GLU A 347 58.10 62.23 16.66
CA GLU A 347 57.88 62.31 15.23
C GLU A 347 58.40 61.05 14.54
N ILE A 348 57.68 60.56 13.53
CA ILE A 348 58.09 59.40 12.73
C ILE A 348 58.26 59.84 11.28
N SER A 349 59.31 59.36 10.62
CA SER A 349 59.72 59.80 9.28
C SER A 349 58.69 59.49 8.18
N ALA A 350 57.76 58.58 8.44
CA ALA A 350 56.66 58.27 7.53
C ALA A 350 55.45 57.75 8.33
N ARG A 351 54.23 58.07 7.89
CA ARG A 351 52.97 57.59 8.51
C ARG A 351 52.00 57.05 7.47
N GLY A 352 51.16 56.11 7.87
CA GLY A 352 50.12 55.52 7.02
C GLY A 352 50.59 54.27 6.26
N GLU A 353 49.74 53.80 5.35
CA GLU A 353 50.06 52.66 4.49
C GLU A 353 51.03 53.05 3.37
N MET A 354 52.17 52.37 3.26
CA MET A 354 53.18 52.65 2.24
C MET A 354 53.92 51.40 1.78
N GLN A 355 54.45 51.44 0.57
CA GLN A 355 55.42 50.45 0.09
C GLN A 355 56.80 50.82 0.64
N ILE A 356 57.45 49.88 1.33
CA ILE A 356 58.82 50.04 1.82
C ILE A 356 59.67 48.95 1.19
N SER A 357 60.74 49.36 0.52
CA SER A 357 61.73 48.45 -0.09
C SER A 357 62.70 47.91 0.95
N VAL A 358 63.26 46.73 0.70
CA VAL A 358 64.39 46.21 1.48
C VAL A 358 65.51 47.27 1.57
N GLY A 359 66.04 47.46 2.77
CA GLY A 359 67.08 48.45 3.08
C GLY A 359 66.57 49.85 3.39
N GLN A 360 65.31 50.22 3.05
CA GLN A 360 64.74 51.51 3.43
C GLN A 360 64.51 51.59 4.94
N THR A 361 64.67 52.79 5.50
CA THR A 361 64.62 53.02 6.95
C THR A 361 63.41 53.82 7.39
N ILE A 362 62.85 53.47 8.55
CA ILE A 362 61.87 54.29 9.28
C ILE A 362 62.54 54.82 10.54
N THR A 363 62.46 56.13 10.76
CA THR A 363 63.08 56.81 11.89
C THR A 363 62.03 57.37 12.83
N LEU A 364 62.10 57.01 14.10
CA LEU A 364 61.40 57.68 15.19
C LEU A 364 62.35 58.67 15.85
N THR A 365 61.94 59.93 15.94
CA THR A 365 62.62 60.99 16.67
C THR A 365 61.80 61.34 17.90
N ILE A 366 62.41 61.30 19.07
CA ILE A 366 61.80 61.71 20.34
C ILE A 366 62.56 62.95 20.84
N PRO A 367 61.85 64.03 21.22
CA PRO A 367 62.46 65.24 21.77
C PRO A 367 63.15 65.01 23.12
#